data_AF-A0A8J5Z154-F1
#
_entry.id   AF-A0A8J5Z154-F1
#
_cell.length_a   1.000
_cell.length_b   1.000
_cell.length_c   1.000
_cell.angle_alpha   90.00
_cell.angle_beta   90.00
_cell.angle_gamma   90.00
#
_symmetry.space_group_name_H-M   'P 1'
#
loop_
_entity.id
_entity.type
_entity.pdbx_description
1 polymer ?
#
loop_
_entity_poly.entity_id
_entity_poly.type
_entity_poly.pdbx_seq_one_letter_code
_entity_poly.pdbx_strand_id
1 'polypeptide(L)'
;MESEFLDKVEDNAAVRMWSEKIQLEKDDSLAGGSTSELGDFTRINVTQNEFQELKDIWASWDDKARQLFYQNYGDLPYLFDVKVDKYLFRSMAQFWNPAYSCFTFGKVDLVPTVEEYTTLLHCPKVQVDKTYFKAANAPAFVKKLMSITEMSEHWVTAQIQQKCDGKCISWVSLRDLIVAHPDMKKKVDVFALSIYGLVNFLKALRHIDEAVIDLFNRLDKGVTSVLAILAETFRSLSACRRAGEGRFIGCAQLLLAWFHSHFWKVDKVSYQVFSDNYSSLKEITATPRKDDISEENWIALLRNLQEEDVE
;
A
#
# COMPACT_ATOMS: atom_id res chain seq x y z
N MET A 1 29.82 -10.94 17.71
CA MET A 1 29.01 -9.73 18.00
C MET A 1 27.62 -9.85 17.35
N GLU A 2 27.06 -11.06 17.32
CA GLU A 2 25.68 -11.36 16.87
C GLU A 2 24.92 -12.16 17.93
N SER A 3 25.61 -12.64 18.98
CA SER A 3 25.04 -13.43 20.07
C SER A 3 24.60 -12.59 21.28
N GLU A 4 24.86 -11.28 21.29
CA GLU A 4 24.44 -10.38 22.38
C GLU A 4 23.08 -9.70 22.13
N PHE A 5 22.51 -9.82 20.93
CA PHE A 5 21.20 -9.26 20.58
C PHE A 5 20.04 -10.22 20.83
N LEU A 6 20.30 -11.52 20.85
CA LEU A 6 19.27 -12.56 21.07
C LEU A 6 18.99 -12.81 22.56
N ASP A 7 19.91 -12.46 23.46
CA ASP A 7 19.77 -12.62 24.92
C ASP A 7 19.03 -11.44 25.60
N LYS A 8 18.61 -10.42 24.83
CA LYS A 8 17.85 -9.25 25.33
C LYS A 8 16.43 -9.15 24.78
N VAL A 9 15.93 -10.17 24.10
CA VAL A 9 14.49 -10.30 23.89
C VAL A 9 13.90 -10.86 25.18
N GLU A 10 13.86 -9.99 26.20
CA GLU A 10 12.99 -10.21 27.36
C GLU A 10 11.61 -10.58 26.82
N ASP A 11 11.10 -11.70 27.31
CA ASP A 11 9.83 -12.30 26.97
C ASP A 11 8.76 -11.20 26.76
N ASN A 12 8.34 -11.02 25.52
CA ASN A 12 7.40 -9.98 25.08
C ASN A 12 6.05 -10.09 25.83
N ALA A 13 5.85 -11.18 26.59
CA ALA A 13 4.82 -11.36 27.59
C ALA A 13 4.72 -10.20 28.58
N ALA A 14 5.84 -9.65 29.10
CA ALA A 14 5.79 -8.56 30.07
C ALA A 14 5.26 -7.25 29.46
N VAL A 15 5.64 -6.98 28.20
CA VAL A 15 5.17 -5.81 27.44
C VAL A 15 3.71 -5.98 27.03
N ARG A 16 3.30 -7.18 26.59
CA ARG A 16 1.89 -7.52 26.29
C ARG A 16 1.01 -7.37 27.53
N MET A 17 1.39 -7.99 28.64
CA MET A 17 0.69 -7.91 29.92
C MET A 17 0.60 -6.46 30.42
N TRP A 18 1.67 -5.68 30.26
CA TRP A 18 1.66 -4.26 30.60
C TRP A 18 0.72 -3.47 29.69
N SER A 19 0.75 -3.70 28.37
CA SER A 19 -0.14 -3.04 27.41
C SER A 19 -1.61 -3.37 27.66
N GLU A 20 -1.95 -4.65 27.83
CA GLU A 20 -3.30 -5.12 28.16
C GLU A 20 -3.80 -4.51 29.48
N LYS A 21 -2.95 -4.52 30.52
CA LYS A 21 -3.27 -3.92 31.81
C LYS A 21 -3.51 -2.42 31.71
N ILE A 22 -2.66 -1.70 30.96
CA ILE A 22 -2.80 -0.26 30.76
C ILE A 22 -4.07 0.07 29.94
N GLN A 23 -4.40 -0.74 28.94
CA GLN A 23 -5.64 -0.59 28.14
C GLN A 23 -6.90 -0.85 28.99
N LEU A 24 -6.84 -1.81 29.93
CA LEU A 24 -7.92 -2.08 30.89
C LEU A 24 -8.06 -0.99 31.96
N GLU A 25 -6.95 -0.44 32.45
CA GLU A 25 -6.94 0.58 33.52
C GLU A 25 -7.26 1.99 33.03
N LYS A 26 -6.97 2.31 31.76
CA LYS A 26 -7.10 3.68 31.21
C LYS A 26 -8.34 3.94 30.35
N ASP A 27 -9.26 2.98 30.31
CA ASP A 27 -10.61 3.12 29.72
C ASP A 27 -10.61 3.57 28.25
N ASP A 28 -10.12 2.70 27.36
CA ASP A 28 -10.38 2.72 25.90
C ASP A 28 -10.58 1.29 25.35
N SER A 29 -10.70 0.28 26.23
CA SER A 29 -10.96 -1.11 25.83
C SER A 29 -12.46 -1.36 25.70
N LEU A 30 -12.88 -1.98 24.60
CA LEU A 30 -14.23 -2.51 24.48
C LEU A 30 -14.51 -3.52 25.60
N ALA A 31 -15.67 -3.43 26.24
CA ALA A 31 -16.04 -4.38 27.29
C ALA A 31 -16.06 -5.80 26.71
N GLY A 32 -15.52 -6.80 27.44
CA GLY A 32 -15.50 -8.19 26.98
C GLY A 32 -16.89 -8.66 26.53
N GLY A 33 -17.01 -9.06 25.26
CA GLY A 33 -18.29 -9.42 24.62
C GLY A 33 -18.95 -8.30 23.80
N SER A 34 -18.32 -7.13 23.69
CA SER A 34 -18.78 -6.06 22.80
C SER A 34 -18.53 -6.42 21.34
N THR A 35 -19.59 -6.73 20.61
CA THR A 35 -19.53 -6.83 19.14
C THR A 35 -19.65 -5.43 18.56
N SER A 36 -18.73 -5.03 17.69
CA SER A 36 -18.86 -3.76 16.97
C SER A 36 -20.16 -3.76 16.16
N GLU A 37 -21.05 -2.80 16.44
CA GLU A 37 -22.21 -2.51 15.60
C GLU A 37 -21.72 -1.83 14.32
N LEU A 38 -21.19 -2.62 13.38
CA LEU A 38 -20.92 -2.16 12.03
C LEU A 38 -22.25 -1.76 11.39
N GLY A 39 -22.36 -0.50 10.96
CA GLY A 39 -23.55 0.01 10.28
C GLY A 39 -23.85 -0.71 8.96
N ASP A 40 -24.99 -0.36 8.35
CA ASP A 40 -25.52 -0.96 7.11
C ASP A 40 -24.47 -1.12 5.99
N PHE A 41 -24.76 -2.06 5.08
CA PHE A 41 -23.92 -2.40 3.94
C PHE A 41 -23.43 -1.16 3.17
N THR A 42 -22.11 -1.05 2.99
CA THR A 42 -21.45 0.08 2.34
C THR A 42 -21.04 -0.26 0.91
N ARG A 43 -21.42 0.56 -0.06
CA ARG A 43 -21.09 0.37 -1.48
C ARG A 43 -19.72 0.97 -1.82
N ILE A 44 -18.65 0.20 -1.62
CA ILE A 44 -17.28 0.62 -1.95
C ILE A 44 -16.85 0.03 -3.29
N ASN A 45 -16.30 0.89 -4.16
CA ASN A 45 -15.78 0.49 -5.45
C ASN A 45 -14.27 0.69 -5.52
N VAL A 46 -13.57 -0.31 -6.07
CA VAL A 46 -12.16 -0.21 -6.45
C VAL A 46 -12.08 0.03 -7.95
N THR A 47 -11.35 1.07 -8.33
CA THR A 47 -11.01 1.36 -9.72
C THR A 47 -9.56 0.95 -9.95
N GLN A 48 -9.23 0.42 -11.14
CA GLN A 48 -7.86 0.05 -11.50
C GLN A 48 -7.56 0.48 -12.93
N ASN A 49 -6.28 0.75 -13.19
CA ASN A 49 -5.79 0.88 -14.57
C ASN A 49 -5.48 -0.51 -15.14
N GLU A 50 -5.49 -0.61 -16.47
CA GLU A 50 -4.85 -1.72 -17.16
C GLU A 50 -3.33 -1.61 -16.99
N PHE A 51 -2.68 -2.67 -16.53
CA PHE A 51 -1.23 -2.67 -16.27
C PHE A 51 -0.39 -3.19 -17.43
N GLN A 52 -0.99 -3.57 -18.56
CA GLN A 52 -0.26 -4.20 -19.67
C GLN A 52 0.94 -3.36 -20.13
N GLU A 53 0.75 -2.05 -20.34
CA GLU A 53 1.86 -1.17 -20.76
C GLU A 53 2.97 -1.06 -19.70
N LEU A 54 2.64 -1.10 -18.40
CA LEU A 54 3.63 -1.14 -17.33
C LEU A 54 4.39 -2.47 -17.32
N LYS A 55 3.66 -3.59 -17.51
CA LYS A 55 4.24 -4.94 -17.60
C LYS A 55 5.16 -5.08 -18.81
N ASP A 56 4.77 -4.54 -19.96
CA ASP A 56 5.57 -4.59 -21.19
C ASP A 56 6.89 -3.83 -21.03
N ILE A 57 6.84 -2.63 -20.42
CA ILE A 57 8.05 -1.85 -20.10
C ILE A 57 8.94 -2.63 -19.14
N TRP A 58 8.39 -3.16 -18.05
CA TRP A 58 9.13 -3.95 -17.07
C TRP A 58 9.77 -5.22 -17.69
N ALA A 59 9.05 -5.90 -18.57
CA ALA A 59 9.52 -7.08 -19.30
C ALA A 59 10.68 -6.75 -20.25
N SER A 60 10.70 -5.53 -20.82
CA SER A 60 11.74 -5.08 -21.75
C SER A 60 13.09 -4.73 -21.10
N TRP A 61 13.13 -4.56 -19.78
CA TRP A 61 14.34 -4.16 -19.05
C TRP A 61 15.28 -5.34 -18.80
N ASP A 62 16.58 -5.05 -18.89
CA ASP A 62 17.64 -5.99 -18.52
C ASP A 62 17.79 -6.12 -16.99
N ASP A 63 18.57 -7.11 -16.57
CA ASP A 63 18.76 -7.41 -15.14
C ASP A 63 19.39 -6.25 -14.38
N LYS A 64 20.25 -5.45 -15.05
CA LYS A 64 20.88 -4.27 -14.42
C LYS A 64 19.86 -3.17 -14.13
N ALA A 65 18.98 -2.87 -15.08
CA ALA A 65 17.91 -1.90 -14.89
C ALA A 65 16.90 -2.37 -13.82
N ARG A 66 16.54 -3.65 -13.82
CA ARG A 66 15.68 -4.23 -12.76
C ARG A 66 16.34 -4.18 -11.39
N GLN A 67 17.62 -4.55 -11.29
CA GLN A 67 18.37 -4.46 -10.04
C GLN A 67 18.44 -3.02 -9.52
N LEU A 68 18.67 -2.05 -10.42
CA LEU A 68 18.60 -0.63 -10.08
C LEU A 68 17.22 -0.25 -9.55
N PHE A 69 16.14 -0.76 -10.13
CA PHE A 69 14.79 -0.54 -9.61
C PHE A 69 14.64 -1.10 -8.20
N TYR A 70 14.92 -2.39 -7.99
CA TYR A 70 14.77 -3.05 -6.68
C TYR A 70 15.54 -2.34 -5.57
N GLN A 71 16.78 -1.93 -5.84
CA GLN A 71 17.63 -1.20 -4.88
C GLN A 71 17.07 0.19 -4.48
N ASN A 72 16.21 0.79 -5.31
CA ASN A 72 15.66 2.11 -5.05
C ASN A 72 14.22 2.06 -4.52
N TYR A 73 13.44 1.09 -4.98
CA TYR A 73 11.98 1.11 -4.87
C TYR A 73 11.38 -0.23 -4.41
N GLY A 74 12.21 -1.24 -4.14
CA GLY A 74 11.77 -2.54 -3.66
C GLY A 74 10.89 -3.29 -4.65
N ASP A 75 9.92 -4.02 -4.11
CA ASP A 75 9.13 -5.05 -4.77
C ASP A 75 7.83 -4.54 -5.42
N LEU A 76 7.73 -3.22 -5.62
CA LEU A 76 6.59 -2.56 -6.29
C LEU A 76 6.12 -3.22 -7.61
N PRO A 77 6.99 -3.74 -8.50
CA PRO A 77 6.54 -4.31 -9.77
C PRO A 77 5.64 -5.55 -9.60
N TYR A 78 5.79 -6.30 -8.50
CA TYR A 78 4.94 -7.47 -8.24
C TYR A 78 3.47 -7.10 -7.98
N LEU A 79 3.18 -5.83 -7.63
CA LEU A 79 1.80 -5.35 -7.49
C LEU A 79 0.99 -5.48 -8.78
N PHE A 80 1.62 -5.53 -9.96
CA PHE A 80 0.89 -5.68 -11.21
C PHE A 80 0.28 -7.08 -11.39
N ASP A 81 0.80 -8.06 -10.67
CA ASP A 81 0.38 -9.46 -10.74
C ASP A 81 -0.55 -9.84 -9.59
N VAL A 82 -0.70 -8.97 -8.59
CA VAL A 82 -1.70 -9.16 -7.53
C VAL A 82 -3.09 -8.88 -8.09
N LYS A 83 -3.86 -9.96 -8.28
CA LYS A 83 -5.27 -9.87 -8.68
C LYS A 83 -6.08 -9.22 -7.56
N VAL A 84 -6.90 -8.23 -7.91
CA VAL A 84 -7.87 -7.63 -6.99
C VAL A 84 -9.20 -8.33 -7.17
N ASP A 85 -9.50 -9.25 -6.26
CA ASP A 85 -10.86 -9.79 -6.10
C ASP A 85 -11.75 -8.68 -5.53
N LYS A 86 -12.68 -8.20 -6.38
CA LYS A 86 -13.61 -7.12 -6.02
C LYS A 86 -14.63 -7.56 -4.97
N TYR A 87 -15.00 -8.83 -4.95
CA TYR A 87 -15.94 -9.36 -3.96
C TYR A 87 -15.26 -9.45 -2.60
N LEU A 88 -14.08 -10.06 -2.53
CA LEU A 88 -13.28 -10.08 -1.30
C LEU A 88 -13.03 -8.68 -0.76
N PHE A 89 -12.57 -7.74 -1.61
CA PHE A 89 -12.32 -6.37 -1.17
C PHE A 89 -13.58 -5.72 -0.59
N ARG A 90 -14.73 -5.84 -1.27
CA ARG A 90 -15.99 -5.26 -0.80
C ARG A 90 -16.45 -5.87 0.51
N SER A 91 -16.38 -7.19 0.63
CA SER A 91 -16.72 -7.92 1.84
C SER A 91 -15.83 -7.49 3.00
N MET A 92 -14.51 -7.47 2.81
CA MET A 92 -13.54 -7.03 3.81
C MET A 92 -13.77 -5.57 4.23
N ALA A 93 -14.04 -4.68 3.29
CA ALA A 93 -14.28 -3.27 3.58
C ALA A 93 -15.55 -3.05 4.41
N GLN A 94 -16.52 -3.99 4.42
CA GLN A 94 -17.68 -3.92 5.32
C GLN A 94 -17.29 -3.97 6.80
N PHE A 95 -16.15 -4.61 7.11
CA PHE A 95 -15.67 -4.78 8.48
C PHE A 95 -14.70 -3.67 8.92
N TRP A 96 -14.42 -2.68 8.06
CA TRP A 96 -13.66 -1.52 8.49
C TRP A 96 -14.47 -0.69 9.49
N ASN A 97 -13.90 -0.48 10.68
CA ASN A 97 -14.44 0.36 11.72
C ASN A 97 -13.74 1.72 11.73
N PRO A 98 -14.41 2.81 11.30
CA PRO A 98 -13.81 4.14 11.23
C PRO A 98 -13.56 4.82 12.58
N ALA A 99 -14.09 4.27 13.69
CA ALA A 99 -13.85 4.78 15.03
C ALA A 99 -12.49 4.31 15.56
N TYR A 100 -12.14 3.04 15.29
CA TYR A 100 -10.89 2.43 15.73
C TYR A 100 -9.80 2.39 14.65
N SER A 101 -10.15 2.68 13.39
CA SER A 101 -9.24 2.58 12.23
C SER A 101 -8.62 1.18 12.08
N CYS A 102 -9.43 0.14 12.30
CA CYS A 102 -9.07 -1.26 12.10
C CYS A 102 -10.23 -2.02 11.44
N PHE A 103 -9.95 -3.23 10.98
CA PHE A 103 -10.97 -4.21 10.59
C PHE A 103 -11.38 -5.02 11.80
N THR A 104 -12.67 -5.13 12.05
CA THR A 104 -13.24 -5.89 13.18
C THR A 104 -13.99 -7.10 12.62
N PHE A 105 -13.35 -8.27 12.60
CA PHE A 105 -13.87 -9.53 12.09
C PHE A 105 -14.36 -10.42 13.23
N GLY A 106 -15.61 -10.26 13.65
CA GLY A 106 -16.17 -11.05 14.75
C GLY A 106 -15.44 -10.74 16.05
N LYS A 107 -14.52 -11.62 16.47
CA LYS A 107 -13.68 -11.46 17.68
C LYS A 107 -12.25 -11.01 17.39
N VAL A 108 -11.87 -10.89 16.12
CA VAL A 108 -10.50 -10.57 15.73
C VAL A 108 -10.44 -9.18 15.13
N ASP A 109 -9.56 -8.34 15.67
CA ASP A 109 -9.27 -7.02 15.13
C ASP A 109 -7.92 -7.06 14.40
N LEU A 110 -7.89 -6.57 13.16
CA LEU A 110 -6.67 -6.49 12.35
C LEU A 110 -6.51 -5.12 11.71
N VAL A 111 -5.26 -4.69 11.62
CA VAL A 111 -4.91 -3.42 10.99
C VAL A 111 -3.54 -3.56 10.32
N PRO A 112 -3.38 -3.12 9.06
CA PRO A 112 -2.07 -3.15 8.43
C PRO A 112 -1.09 -2.21 9.14
N THR A 113 0.10 -2.71 9.43
CA THR A 113 1.15 -1.97 10.14
C THR A 113 2.24 -1.44 9.23
N VAL A 114 3.08 -0.54 9.76
CA VAL A 114 4.22 0.03 9.02
C VAL A 114 5.22 -1.06 8.72
N GLU A 115 5.45 -1.95 9.68
CA GLU A 115 6.37 -3.09 9.60
C GLU A 115 5.93 -4.03 8.49
N GLU A 116 4.68 -4.49 8.50
CA GLU A 116 4.13 -5.41 7.49
C GLU A 116 4.21 -4.81 6.08
N TYR A 117 3.79 -3.56 5.89
CA TYR A 117 3.85 -2.92 4.57
C TYR A 117 5.30 -2.64 4.14
N THR A 118 6.20 -2.34 5.07
CA THR A 118 7.63 -2.17 4.76
C THR A 118 8.22 -3.49 4.27
N THR A 119 7.88 -4.61 4.91
CA THR A 119 8.34 -5.92 4.49
C THR A 119 7.71 -6.35 3.18
N LEU A 120 6.39 -6.21 3.00
CA LEU A 120 5.71 -6.55 1.74
C LEU A 120 6.32 -5.80 0.55
N LEU A 121 6.63 -4.52 0.72
CA LEU A 121 7.23 -3.70 -0.34
C LEU A 121 8.74 -3.85 -0.46
N HIS A 122 9.42 -4.41 0.55
CA HIS A 122 10.86 -4.55 0.62
C HIS A 122 11.61 -3.26 0.20
N CYS A 123 11.21 -2.11 0.76
CA CYS A 123 11.77 -0.81 0.40
C CYS A 123 13.07 -0.52 1.19
N PRO A 124 14.27 -0.56 0.56
CA PRO A 124 15.54 -0.56 1.28
C PRO A 124 16.01 0.81 1.82
N LYS A 125 15.31 1.91 1.50
CA LYS A 125 15.77 3.29 1.77
C LYS A 125 15.03 4.03 2.88
N VAL A 126 14.41 3.32 3.81
CA VAL A 126 13.58 3.94 4.84
C VAL A 126 14.43 4.42 6.02
N GLN A 127 14.57 5.74 6.18
CA GLN A 127 14.78 6.32 7.51
C GLN A 127 13.40 6.44 8.16
N VAL A 128 13.07 5.53 9.08
CA VAL A 128 11.76 5.46 9.76
C VAL A 128 11.39 6.81 10.41
N ASP A 129 12.39 7.60 10.81
CA ASP A 129 12.23 8.86 11.53
C ASP A 129 11.74 10.06 10.69
N LYS A 130 11.60 9.93 9.36
CA LYS A 130 11.15 11.04 8.49
C LYS A 130 9.78 10.77 7.87
N THR A 131 8.76 11.33 8.50
CA THR A 131 7.38 11.27 8.00
C THR A 131 7.14 12.29 6.88
N TYR A 132 6.28 11.92 5.92
CA TYR A 132 5.82 12.87 4.91
C TYR A 132 4.95 13.95 5.56
N PHE A 133 5.37 15.21 5.45
CA PHE A 133 4.58 16.36 5.85
C PHE A 133 4.50 17.39 4.72
N LYS A 134 3.29 17.78 4.30
CA LYS A 134 3.10 18.79 3.24
C LYS A 134 3.73 20.12 3.67
N ALA A 135 4.78 20.55 2.98
CA ALA A 135 5.57 21.72 3.38
C ALA A 135 4.84 23.01 2.94
N ALA A 136 4.81 24.02 3.81
CA ALA A 136 4.19 25.31 3.52
C ALA A 136 4.80 26.01 2.28
N ASN A 137 6.10 25.79 2.02
CA ASN A 137 6.85 26.37 0.91
C ASN A 137 7.37 25.29 -0.06
N ALA A 138 6.55 24.27 -0.35
CA ALA A 138 6.95 23.24 -1.30
C ALA A 138 7.23 23.84 -2.69
N PRO A 139 8.25 23.35 -3.42
CA PRO A 139 8.50 23.81 -4.79
C PRO A 139 7.24 23.66 -5.65
N ALA A 140 7.07 24.54 -6.65
CA ALA A 140 5.95 24.42 -7.59
C ALA A 140 5.97 23.05 -8.28
N PHE A 141 4.78 22.53 -8.63
CA PHE A 141 4.59 21.28 -9.37
C PHE A 141 5.62 21.08 -10.50
N VAL A 142 5.80 22.12 -11.33
CA VAL A 142 6.77 22.17 -12.44
C VAL A 142 8.18 21.84 -11.96
N LYS A 143 8.68 22.51 -10.91
CA LYS A 143 10.04 22.32 -10.40
C LYS A 143 10.30 20.90 -9.89
N LYS A 144 9.31 20.29 -9.24
CA LYS A 144 9.42 18.89 -8.76
C LYS A 144 9.49 17.92 -9.92
N LEU A 145 8.60 18.10 -10.90
CA LEU A 145 8.57 17.22 -12.06
C LEU A 145 9.84 17.37 -12.91
N MET A 146 10.38 18.59 -13.06
CA MET A 146 11.70 18.80 -13.66
C MET A 146 12.81 18.09 -12.88
N SER A 147 12.80 18.14 -11.55
CA SER A 147 13.80 17.45 -10.72
C SER A 147 13.76 15.92 -10.90
N ILE A 148 12.57 15.35 -10.97
CA ILE A 148 12.38 13.89 -11.13
C ILE A 148 12.75 13.46 -12.55
N THR A 149 12.27 14.19 -13.56
CA THR A 149 12.37 13.80 -14.97
C THR A 149 13.62 14.31 -15.68
N GLU A 150 14.30 15.30 -15.11
CA GLU A 150 15.37 16.09 -15.77
C GLU A 150 14.97 16.73 -17.12
N MET A 151 13.67 16.96 -17.31
CA MET A 151 13.15 17.64 -18.49
C MET A 151 13.15 19.17 -18.34
N SER A 152 13.10 19.87 -19.47
CA SER A 152 13.02 21.33 -19.49
C SER A 152 11.67 21.84 -18.96
N GLU A 153 11.65 23.05 -18.41
CA GLU A 153 10.44 23.70 -17.93
C GLU A 153 9.36 23.80 -19.03
N HIS A 154 9.78 24.10 -20.25
CA HIS A 154 8.90 24.17 -21.42
C HIS A 154 8.22 22.82 -21.68
N TRP A 155 8.98 21.73 -21.69
CA TRP A 155 8.42 20.39 -21.87
C TRP A 155 7.43 20.06 -20.74
N VAL A 156 7.84 20.27 -19.48
CA VAL A 156 7.00 19.96 -18.31
C VAL A 156 5.69 20.73 -18.34
N THR A 157 5.76 22.05 -18.58
CA THR A 157 4.57 22.92 -18.60
C THR A 157 3.59 22.51 -19.69
N ALA A 158 4.08 22.05 -20.85
CA ALA A 158 3.24 21.55 -21.93
C ALA A 158 2.51 20.23 -21.59
N GLN A 159 3.02 19.44 -20.65
CA GLN A 159 2.40 18.17 -20.24
C GLN A 159 1.41 18.31 -19.07
N ILE A 160 1.32 19.50 -18.44
CA ILE A 160 0.44 19.71 -17.29
C ILE A 160 -1.00 19.76 -17.75
N GLN A 161 -1.84 18.98 -17.06
CA GLN A 161 -3.27 18.98 -17.25
C GLN A 161 -3.98 19.27 -15.93
N GLN A 162 -5.18 19.83 -16.01
CA GLN A 162 -6.08 19.95 -14.88
C GLN A 162 -7.04 18.74 -14.91
N LYS A 163 -6.98 17.86 -13.90
CA LYS A 163 -7.98 16.79 -13.69
C LYS A 163 -8.40 16.74 -12.24
N CYS A 164 -9.69 16.48 -12.04
CA CYS A 164 -10.32 16.56 -10.72
C CYS A 164 -9.99 17.92 -10.08
N ASP A 165 -9.46 17.93 -8.86
CA ASP A 165 -9.23 19.15 -8.07
C ASP A 165 -7.80 19.69 -8.18
N GLY A 166 -6.97 19.21 -9.11
CA GLY A 166 -5.55 19.55 -9.13
C GLY A 166 -4.83 19.37 -10.45
N LYS A 167 -3.54 19.73 -10.43
CA LYS A 167 -2.62 19.51 -11.54
C LYS A 167 -2.24 18.04 -11.60
N CYS A 168 -2.07 17.54 -12.82
CA CYS A 168 -1.64 16.18 -13.07
C CYS A 168 -0.80 16.10 -14.35
N ILE A 169 -0.14 14.97 -14.53
CA ILE A 169 0.51 14.57 -15.77
C ILE A 169 -0.09 13.26 -16.28
N SER A 170 -0.24 13.13 -17.60
CA SER A 170 -0.78 11.91 -18.20
C SER A 170 0.24 10.77 -18.17
N TRP A 171 -0.24 9.54 -17.99
CA TRP A 171 0.60 8.34 -18.12
C TRP A 171 1.24 8.24 -19.51
N VAL A 172 0.53 8.65 -20.57
CA VAL A 172 1.05 8.61 -21.95
C VAL A 172 2.33 9.45 -22.05
N SER A 173 2.32 10.65 -21.50
CA SER A 173 3.49 11.54 -21.46
C SER A 173 4.67 10.91 -20.71
N LEU A 174 4.41 10.27 -19.55
CA LEU A 174 5.46 9.60 -18.77
C LEU A 174 5.99 8.34 -19.45
N ARG A 175 5.11 7.56 -20.09
CA ARG A 175 5.48 6.37 -20.86
C ARG A 175 6.41 6.72 -22.02
N ASP A 176 6.02 7.71 -22.82
CA ASP A 176 6.82 8.15 -23.97
C ASP A 176 8.18 8.69 -23.49
N LEU A 177 8.21 9.36 -22.33
CA LEU A 177 9.44 9.78 -21.67
C LEU A 177 10.30 8.59 -21.24
N ILE A 178 9.74 7.56 -20.59
CA ILE A 178 10.49 6.35 -20.18
C ILE A 178 11.16 5.68 -21.38
N VAL A 179 10.47 5.61 -22.52
CA VAL A 179 11.04 5.03 -23.74
C VAL A 179 12.18 5.89 -24.27
N ALA A 180 11.98 7.20 -24.38
CA ALA A 180 12.89 8.13 -25.05
C ALA A 180 14.07 8.63 -24.18
N HIS A 181 13.98 8.57 -22.86
CA HIS A 181 15.00 9.16 -21.98
C HIS A 181 16.38 8.52 -22.19
N PRO A 182 17.50 9.27 -22.27
CA PRO A 182 18.81 8.67 -22.46
C PRO A 182 19.36 8.02 -21.18
N ASP A 183 19.06 8.61 -20.01
CA ASP A 183 19.51 8.12 -18.71
C ASP A 183 18.60 7.02 -18.17
N MET A 184 19.16 5.84 -17.90
CA MET A 184 18.45 4.68 -17.33
C MET A 184 17.93 4.94 -15.91
N LYS A 185 18.67 5.64 -15.05
CA LYS A 185 18.22 5.97 -13.69
C LYS A 185 16.94 6.80 -13.75
N LYS A 186 16.85 7.76 -14.66
CA LYS A 186 15.62 8.54 -14.86
C LYS A 186 14.47 7.73 -15.43
N LYS A 187 14.74 6.76 -16.32
CA LYS A 187 13.70 5.79 -16.73
C LYS A 187 13.13 5.05 -15.53
N VAL A 188 14.01 4.56 -14.65
CA VAL A 188 13.63 3.86 -13.42
C VAL A 188 12.80 4.76 -12.50
N ASP A 189 13.22 6.01 -12.29
CA ASP A 189 12.53 6.95 -11.40
C ASP A 189 11.15 7.35 -11.95
N VAL A 190 11.04 7.64 -13.25
CA VAL A 190 9.76 7.97 -13.89
C VAL A 190 8.82 6.76 -13.92
N PHE A 191 9.35 5.56 -14.13
CA PHE A 191 8.56 4.33 -14.04
C PHE A 191 8.04 4.09 -12.62
N ALA A 192 8.89 4.27 -11.60
CA ALA A 192 8.47 4.16 -10.19
C ALA A 192 7.41 5.21 -9.83
N LEU A 193 7.57 6.47 -10.23
CA LEU A 193 6.56 7.52 -10.07
C LEU A 193 5.21 7.10 -10.66
N SER A 194 5.25 6.42 -11.80
CA SER A 194 4.05 5.94 -12.48
C SER A 194 3.37 4.81 -11.70
N ILE A 195 4.12 3.91 -11.05
CA ILE A 195 3.55 2.91 -10.15
C ILE A 195 2.86 3.59 -8.96
N TYR A 196 3.52 4.56 -8.34
CA TYR A 196 2.92 5.31 -7.23
C TYR A 196 1.61 5.98 -7.61
N GLY A 197 1.53 6.62 -8.78
CA GLY A 197 0.32 7.33 -9.21
C GLY A 197 -0.78 6.43 -9.77
N LEU A 198 -0.42 5.36 -10.49
CA LEU A 198 -1.38 4.52 -11.20
C LEU A 198 -1.85 3.30 -10.40
N VAL A 199 -1.10 2.92 -9.36
CA VAL A 199 -1.38 1.77 -8.50
C VAL A 199 -1.61 2.21 -7.06
N ASN A 200 -0.64 2.89 -6.44
CA ASN A 200 -0.68 3.11 -4.99
C ASN A 200 -1.63 4.23 -4.55
N PHE A 201 -1.73 5.30 -5.35
CA PHE A 201 -2.47 6.52 -5.05
C PHE A 201 -3.42 6.89 -6.21
N LEU A 202 -4.18 5.92 -6.71
CA LEU A 202 -4.99 6.11 -7.90
C LEU A 202 -6.18 7.07 -7.65
N LYS A 203 -5.98 8.36 -7.95
CA LYS A 203 -7.04 9.38 -7.91
C LYS A 203 -7.81 9.50 -9.24
N ALA A 204 -7.11 9.37 -10.37
CA ALA A 204 -7.70 9.45 -11.70
C ALA A 204 -7.04 8.46 -12.68
N LEU A 205 -7.85 7.73 -13.44
CA LEU A 205 -7.37 6.76 -14.43
C LEU A 205 -6.38 7.41 -15.40
N ARG A 206 -5.25 6.75 -15.62
CA ARG A 206 -4.15 7.15 -16.52
C ARG A 206 -3.51 8.50 -16.22
N HIS A 207 -3.65 9.04 -15.01
CA HIS A 207 -3.06 10.33 -14.63
C HIS A 207 -2.38 10.23 -13.27
N ILE A 208 -1.29 10.96 -13.10
CA ILE A 208 -0.53 11.07 -11.86
C ILE A 208 -0.73 12.49 -11.32
N ASP A 209 -1.29 12.62 -10.13
CA ASP A 209 -1.61 13.92 -9.54
C ASP A 209 -0.43 14.56 -8.77
N GLU A 210 -0.59 15.84 -8.47
CA GLU A 210 0.39 16.66 -7.75
C GLU A 210 0.80 16.12 -6.37
N ALA A 211 -0.11 15.47 -5.62
CA ALA A 211 0.25 14.94 -4.31
C ALA A 211 1.21 13.76 -4.43
N VAL A 212 1.03 12.92 -5.44
CA VAL A 212 1.95 11.81 -5.74
C VAL A 212 3.32 12.34 -6.13
N ILE A 213 3.38 13.39 -6.95
CA ILE A 213 4.65 14.03 -7.33
C ILE A 213 5.32 14.70 -6.12
N ASP A 214 4.57 15.31 -5.20
CA ASP A 214 5.15 15.86 -3.96
C ASP A 214 5.74 14.76 -3.06
N LEU A 215 5.03 13.65 -2.89
CA LEU A 215 5.50 12.49 -2.16
C LEU A 215 6.77 11.92 -2.80
N PHE A 216 6.74 11.67 -4.11
CA PHE A 216 7.85 11.06 -4.83
C PHE A 216 9.13 11.91 -4.74
N ASN A 217 9.01 13.22 -4.94
CA ASN A 217 10.15 14.16 -4.82
C ASN A 217 10.77 14.20 -3.41
N ARG A 218 10.12 13.61 -2.40
CA ARG A 218 10.64 13.49 -1.03
C ARG A 218 11.21 12.13 -0.71
N LEU A 219 10.96 11.12 -1.53
CA LEU A 219 11.59 9.80 -1.37
C LEU A 219 13.12 9.92 -1.42
N ASP A 220 13.64 10.77 -2.31
CA ASP A 220 15.08 11.10 -2.39
C ASP A 220 15.64 11.77 -1.12
N LYS A 221 14.77 12.25 -0.22
CA LYS A 221 15.13 12.88 1.05
C LYS A 221 15.04 11.92 2.25
N GLY A 222 14.82 10.62 1.98
CA GLY A 222 14.71 9.56 2.99
C GLY A 222 13.33 9.42 3.61
N VAL A 223 12.29 10.02 3.00
CA VAL A 223 10.90 9.87 3.46
C VAL A 223 10.37 8.52 2.99
N THR A 224 9.72 7.77 3.90
CA THR A 224 9.05 6.52 3.53
C THR A 224 7.69 6.77 2.86
N SER A 225 7.41 6.04 1.79
CA SER A 225 6.08 6.01 1.17
C SER A 225 5.09 5.14 1.93
N VAL A 226 5.55 4.19 2.76
CA VAL A 226 4.70 3.23 3.49
C VAL A 226 3.67 3.94 4.33
N LEU A 227 4.10 4.94 5.11
CA LEU A 227 3.21 5.75 5.94
C LEU A 227 2.15 6.49 5.11
N ALA A 228 2.52 7.01 3.94
CA ALA A 228 1.57 7.68 3.07
C ALA A 228 0.55 6.68 2.47
N ILE A 229 0.98 5.48 2.10
CA ILE A 229 0.10 4.43 1.56
C ILE A 229 -0.89 3.97 2.64
N LEU A 230 -0.43 3.72 3.87
CA LEU A 230 -1.29 3.37 5.00
C LEU A 230 -2.28 4.49 5.34
N ALA A 231 -1.79 5.72 5.46
CA ALA A 231 -2.63 6.88 5.75
C ALA A 231 -3.74 7.06 4.70
N GLU A 232 -3.41 6.93 3.41
CA GLU A 232 -4.40 7.04 2.34
C GLU A 232 -5.40 5.88 2.35
N THR A 233 -4.92 4.66 2.63
CA THR A 233 -5.78 3.47 2.79
C THR A 233 -6.80 3.68 3.90
N PHE A 234 -6.36 4.10 5.09
CA PHE A 234 -7.22 4.28 6.26
C PHE A 234 -8.19 5.44 6.06
N ARG A 235 -7.69 6.55 5.49
CA ARG A 235 -8.49 7.73 5.16
C ARG A 235 -9.59 7.36 4.18
N SER A 236 -9.27 6.60 3.12
CA SER A 236 -10.24 6.24 2.10
C SER A 236 -11.27 5.22 2.58
N LEU A 237 -10.86 4.20 3.33
CA LEU A 237 -11.79 3.22 3.94
C LEU A 237 -12.74 3.93 4.90
N SER A 238 -12.22 4.78 5.77
CA SER A 238 -13.02 5.54 6.74
C SER A 238 -14.00 6.49 6.06
N ALA A 239 -13.56 7.19 5.01
CA ALA A 239 -14.42 8.08 4.24
C ALA A 239 -15.57 7.32 3.59
N CYS A 240 -15.28 6.19 2.93
CA CYS A 240 -16.30 5.37 2.29
C CYS A 240 -17.29 4.78 3.32
N ARG A 241 -16.80 4.28 4.45
CA ARG A 241 -17.65 3.71 5.51
C ARG A 241 -18.54 4.76 6.17
N ARG A 242 -18.03 5.96 6.45
CA ARG A 242 -18.84 7.06 7.01
C ARG A 242 -19.90 7.56 6.03
N ALA A 243 -19.62 7.52 4.73
CA ALA A 243 -20.56 7.92 3.69
C ALA A 243 -21.57 6.83 3.31
N GLY A 244 -21.33 5.56 3.66
CA GLY A 244 -22.14 4.42 3.20
C GLY A 244 -21.89 4.03 1.73
N GLU A 245 -21.08 4.80 1.01
CA GLU A 245 -20.68 4.54 -0.36
C GLU A 245 -19.36 5.25 -0.70
N GLY A 246 -18.75 4.88 -1.80
CA GLY A 246 -17.64 5.65 -2.35
C GLY A 246 -16.69 4.87 -3.24
N ARG A 247 -15.65 5.57 -3.67
CA ARG A 247 -14.53 4.97 -4.40
C ARG A 247 -13.34 4.91 -3.47
N PHE A 248 -12.77 3.73 -3.32
CA PHE A 248 -11.51 3.55 -2.62
C PHE A 248 -10.36 4.20 -3.41
N ILE A 249 -9.58 5.01 -2.72
CA ILE A 249 -8.33 5.63 -3.18
C ILE A 249 -7.23 5.04 -2.30
N GLY A 250 -6.34 4.26 -2.89
CA GLY A 250 -5.28 3.55 -2.20
C GLY A 250 -4.83 2.31 -2.97
N CYS A 251 -3.84 1.59 -2.43
CA CYS A 251 -3.31 0.39 -3.06
C CYS A 251 -4.12 -0.86 -2.67
N ALA A 252 -5.16 -1.17 -3.45
CA ALA A 252 -6.01 -2.34 -3.17
C ALA A 252 -5.23 -3.66 -3.25
N GLN A 253 -4.25 -3.73 -4.16
CA GLN A 253 -3.34 -4.87 -4.29
C GLN A 253 -2.56 -5.12 -3.00
N LEU A 254 -1.98 -4.07 -2.43
CA LEU A 254 -1.19 -4.21 -1.22
C LEU A 254 -2.07 -4.57 -0.02
N LEU A 255 -3.26 -3.98 0.09
CA LEU A 255 -4.21 -4.30 1.15
C LEU A 255 -4.69 -5.76 1.07
N LEU A 256 -4.97 -6.27 -0.14
CA LEU A 256 -5.35 -7.68 -0.31
C LEU A 256 -4.16 -8.62 -0.12
N ALA A 257 -2.94 -8.23 -0.51
CA ALA A 257 -1.73 -8.99 -0.23
C ALA A 257 -1.52 -9.15 1.28
N TRP A 258 -1.65 -8.06 2.04
CA TRP A 258 -1.63 -8.06 3.51
C TRP A 258 -2.74 -8.93 4.09
N PHE A 259 -3.98 -8.78 3.61
CA PHE A 259 -5.09 -9.61 4.08
C PHE A 259 -4.76 -11.10 3.87
N HIS A 260 -4.32 -11.48 2.67
CA HIS A 260 -3.96 -12.86 2.40
C HIS A 260 -2.81 -13.41 3.25
N SER A 261 -1.87 -12.58 3.70
CA SER A 261 -0.76 -13.05 4.55
C SER A 261 -1.19 -13.46 5.96
N HIS A 262 -2.34 -12.98 6.46
CA HIS A 262 -2.84 -13.34 7.80
C HIS A 262 -3.84 -14.50 7.81
N PHE A 263 -4.54 -14.73 6.69
CA PHE A 263 -5.72 -15.61 6.66
C PHE A 263 -5.50 -16.94 5.95
N TRP A 264 -4.33 -17.17 5.36
CA TRP A 264 -4.08 -18.39 4.62
C TRP A 264 -2.85 -19.12 5.18
N LYS A 265 -3.11 -20.24 5.86
CA LYS A 265 -2.09 -21.23 6.25
C LYS A 265 -1.40 -21.76 5.00
N VAL A 266 -0.33 -21.11 4.58
CA VAL A 266 0.66 -21.73 3.70
C VAL A 266 1.42 -22.70 4.59
N ASP A 267 1.28 -24.01 4.35
CA ASP A 267 1.97 -25.07 5.08
C ASP A 267 3.44 -24.68 5.37
N LYS A 268 3.72 -24.29 6.62
CA LYS A 268 5.06 -24.03 7.19
C LYS A 268 5.88 -22.84 6.67
N VAL A 269 5.29 -21.81 6.04
CA VAL A 269 6.08 -20.67 5.50
C VAL A 269 5.87 -19.34 6.25
N SER A 270 4.92 -19.24 7.18
CA SER A 270 4.54 -17.98 7.84
C SER A 270 5.68 -17.22 8.54
N TYR A 271 6.71 -17.93 9.02
CA TYR A 271 7.92 -17.29 9.58
C TYR A 271 8.91 -16.71 8.55
N GLN A 272 8.77 -17.00 7.25
CA GLN A 272 9.63 -16.44 6.20
C GLN A 272 9.04 -15.18 5.54
N VAL A 273 7.73 -14.96 5.67
CA VAL A 273 6.99 -13.85 5.04
C VAL A 273 7.46 -12.47 5.53
N PHE A 274 8.22 -12.42 6.63
CA PHE A 274 8.79 -11.19 7.18
C PHE A 274 10.33 -11.19 7.29
N SER A 275 11.02 -11.89 6.40
CA SER A 275 12.50 -11.90 6.32
C SER A 275 13.05 -10.91 5.30
N ASP A 276 14.12 -10.20 5.64
CA ASP A 276 14.81 -9.23 4.77
C ASP A 276 15.32 -9.81 3.43
N ASN A 277 15.47 -11.14 3.30
CA ASN A 277 15.90 -11.79 2.05
C ASN A 277 14.74 -12.42 1.26
N TYR A 278 13.50 -12.15 1.66
CA TYR A 278 12.30 -12.77 1.13
C TYR A 278 11.40 -11.74 0.45
N SER A 279 10.82 -12.11 -0.69
CA SER A 279 9.90 -11.25 -1.44
C SER A 279 8.48 -11.78 -1.26
N SER A 280 7.78 -11.25 -0.26
CA SER A 280 6.45 -11.73 0.13
C SER A 280 5.42 -11.46 -0.96
N LEU A 281 5.51 -10.31 -1.65
CA LEU A 281 4.65 -10.04 -2.81
C LEU A 281 4.87 -11.03 -3.95
N LYS A 282 6.10 -11.49 -4.18
CA LYS A 282 6.41 -12.48 -5.22
C LYS A 282 5.83 -13.86 -4.89
N GLU A 283 5.84 -14.27 -3.63
CA GLU A 283 5.17 -15.51 -3.21
C GLU A 283 3.65 -15.40 -3.39
N ILE A 284 3.08 -14.29 -2.90
CA ILE A 284 1.64 -14.01 -2.97
C ILE A 284 1.12 -14.05 -4.41
N THR A 285 1.93 -13.65 -5.41
CA THR A 285 1.55 -13.72 -6.83
C THR A 285 1.73 -15.10 -7.45
N ALA A 286 2.59 -15.96 -6.89
CA ALA A 286 2.82 -17.33 -7.35
C ALA A 286 1.77 -18.33 -6.82
N THR A 287 1.13 -18.02 -5.69
CA THR A 287 0.14 -18.91 -5.06
C THR A 287 -1.19 -18.88 -5.81
N PRO A 288 -1.68 -20.02 -6.33
CA PRO A 288 -2.97 -20.09 -7.02
C PRO A 288 -4.13 -19.81 -6.06
N ARG A 289 -5.09 -19.00 -6.50
CA ARG A 289 -6.21 -18.53 -5.67
C ARG A 289 -7.56 -19.05 -6.16
N LYS A 290 -8.49 -19.24 -5.23
CA LYS A 290 -9.91 -19.47 -5.54
C LYS A 290 -10.55 -18.13 -5.83
N ASP A 291 -10.93 -17.92 -7.08
CA ASP A 291 -11.47 -16.64 -7.56
C ASP A 291 -13.02 -16.60 -7.63
N ASP A 292 -13.69 -17.69 -7.23
CA ASP A 292 -15.13 -17.91 -7.48
C ASP A 292 -15.98 -17.86 -6.20
N ILE A 293 -15.57 -17.10 -5.20
CA ILE A 293 -16.34 -16.94 -3.95
C ILE A 293 -17.22 -15.68 -4.07
N SER A 294 -18.52 -15.82 -3.83
CA SER A 294 -19.46 -14.70 -3.86
C SER A 294 -19.23 -13.74 -2.68
N GLU A 295 -19.69 -12.50 -2.82
CA GLU A 295 -19.57 -11.47 -1.78
C GLU A 295 -20.23 -11.91 -0.46
N GLU A 296 -21.39 -12.57 -0.53
CA GLU A 296 -22.13 -13.08 0.62
C GLU A 296 -21.37 -14.19 1.34
N ASN A 297 -20.76 -15.10 0.58
CA ASN A 297 -19.93 -16.17 1.14
C ASN A 297 -18.69 -15.60 1.82
N TRP A 298 -18.04 -14.59 1.24
CA TRP A 298 -16.96 -13.88 1.88
C TRP A 298 -17.41 -13.19 3.18
N ILE A 299 -18.55 -12.48 3.17
CA ILE A 299 -19.09 -11.84 4.39
C ILE A 299 -19.38 -12.89 5.47
N ALA A 300 -19.94 -14.03 5.10
CA ALA A 300 -20.23 -15.12 6.03
C ALA A 300 -18.93 -15.72 6.62
N LEU A 301 -17.90 -15.93 5.80
CA LEU A 301 -16.59 -16.39 6.27
C LEU A 301 -15.98 -15.39 7.25
N LEU A 302 -15.89 -14.12 6.85
CA LEU A 302 -15.26 -13.06 7.63
C LEU A 302 -15.96 -12.79 8.97
N ARG A 303 -17.29 -12.94 9.01
CA ARG A 303 -18.05 -12.77 10.25
C ARG A 303 -17.79 -13.87 11.28
N ASN A 304 -17.46 -15.07 10.82
CA ASN A 304 -17.29 -16.25 11.67
C ASN A 304 -15.83 -16.55 12.02
N LEU A 305 -14.89 -15.68 11.62
CA LEU A 305 -13.47 -15.80 11.93
C LEU A 305 -13.23 -15.92 13.44
N GLN A 306 -12.41 -16.89 13.82
CA GLN A 306 -11.90 -17.08 15.17
C GLN A 306 -10.42 -16.68 15.25
N GLU A 307 -9.89 -16.50 16.47
CA GLU A 307 -8.48 -16.17 16.69
C GLU A 307 -7.53 -17.21 16.08
N GLU A 308 -7.91 -18.49 16.08
CA GLU A 308 -7.14 -19.61 15.50
C GLU A 308 -7.08 -19.66 13.97
N ASP A 309 -7.91 -18.83 13.31
CA ASP A 309 -7.94 -18.65 11.85
C ASP A 309 -6.98 -17.56 11.37
N VAL A 310 -6.35 -16.83 12.29
CA VAL A 310 -5.49 -15.68 12.03
C VAL A 310 -4.08 -15.94 12.57
N GLU A 311 -3.08 -15.75 11.71
CA GLU A 311 -1.65 -15.78 12.09
C GLU A 311 -1.11 -14.41 12.49
#